data_AF-A0A451BML4-F1
#
_entry.id   AF-A0A451BML4-F1
#
_cell.length_a   1.000
_cell.length_b   1.000
_cell.length_c   1.000
_cell.angle_alpha   90.00
_cell.angle_beta   90.00
_cell.angle_gamma   90.00
#
_symmetry.space_group_name_H-M   'P 1'
#
loop_
_entity.id
_entity.type
_entity.pdbx_description
1 polymer ?
#
loop_
_entity_poly.entity_id
_entity_poly.type
_entity_poly.pdbx_seq_one_letter_code
_entity_poly.pdbx_strand_id
1 'polypeptide(L)'
;MTAKSIRKATTTDGAVIEYRDEIIGSGAIKDVYFATDDIHAVAFFREPLDVAAMERLKMITGRYRERIFDQEAGEYWRKLFCWPTWILHDENNRVGILAPRYERHFFFEHGSVNNDMLNIRNRE
;
A
#
# COMPACT_ATOMS: atom_id res chain seq x y z
N MET A 1 -2.60 -26.35 -2.50
CA MET A 1 -2.14 -24.98 -2.22
C MET A 1 -1.52 -24.45 -3.51
N THR A 2 -2.25 -23.65 -4.27
CA THR A 2 -1.73 -23.04 -5.50
C THR A 2 -0.64 -22.05 -5.08
N ALA A 3 0.58 -22.22 -5.57
CA ALA A 3 1.65 -21.27 -5.30
C ALA A 3 1.18 -19.87 -5.77
N LYS A 4 1.13 -18.90 -4.86
CA LYS A 4 0.79 -17.52 -5.21
C LYS A 4 1.90 -17.02 -6.15
N SER A 5 1.53 -16.59 -7.36
CA SER A 5 2.48 -16.02 -8.32
C SER A 5 3.10 -14.76 -7.71
N ILE A 6 4.43 -14.63 -7.82
CA ILE A 6 5.17 -13.44 -7.39
C ILE A 6 5.45 -12.61 -8.64
N ARG A 7 5.15 -11.32 -8.58
CA ARG A 7 5.46 -10.34 -9.63
C ARG A 7 6.42 -9.28 -9.11
N LYS A 8 7.00 -8.51 -10.04
CA LYS A 8 8.00 -7.49 -9.76
C LYS A 8 7.51 -6.11 -10.18
N ALA A 9 7.90 -5.11 -9.42
CA ALA A 9 7.76 -3.71 -9.75
C ALA A 9 9.04 -2.96 -9.43
N THR A 10 9.32 -1.92 -10.20
CA THR A 10 10.54 -1.12 -10.05
C THR A 10 10.18 0.26 -9.56
N THR A 11 10.83 0.72 -8.51
CA THR A 11 10.70 2.10 -8.01
C THR A 11 11.34 3.09 -8.98
N THR A 12 10.96 4.35 -8.89
CA THR A 12 11.55 5.43 -9.71
C THR A 12 13.06 5.62 -9.50
N ASP A 13 13.62 5.16 -8.39
CA ASP A 13 15.07 5.16 -8.09
C ASP A 13 15.76 3.82 -8.42
N GLY A 14 15.04 2.83 -8.96
CA GLY A 14 15.58 1.59 -9.52
C GLY A 14 15.59 0.38 -8.59
N ALA A 15 15.07 0.48 -7.37
CA ALA A 15 14.88 -0.66 -6.49
C ALA A 15 13.74 -1.57 -6.99
N VAL A 16 13.91 -2.89 -6.80
CA VAL A 16 12.91 -3.88 -7.21
C VAL A 16 12.12 -4.35 -6.00
N ILE A 17 10.79 -4.27 -6.10
CA ILE A 17 9.84 -4.75 -5.10
C ILE A 17 9.12 -5.97 -5.65
N GLU A 18 9.08 -7.04 -4.86
CA GLU A 18 8.31 -8.23 -5.16
C GLU A 18 6.96 -8.19 -4.44
N TYR A 19 5.91 -8.60 -5.12
CA TYR A 19 4.56 -8.63 -4.57
C TYR A 19 3.81 -9.90 -4.99
N ARG A 20 2.87 -10.31 -4.14
CA ARG A 20 2.02 -11.48 -4.40
C ARG A 20 0.89 -11.05 -5.34
N ASP A 21 0.72 -11.78 -6.43
CA ASP A 21 -0.31 -11.54 -7.45
C ASP A 21 -1.69 -12.01 -6.98
N GLU A 22 -2.15 -11.38 -5.92
CA GLU A 22 -3.44 -11.60 -5.29
C GLU A 22 -3.96 -10.23 -4.85
N ILE A 23 -5.08 -9.82 -5.42
CA ILE A 23 -5.71 -8.55 -5.06
C ILE A 23 -6.32 -8.72 -3.67
N ILE A 24 -5.82 -7.94 -2.72
CA ILE A 24 -6.29 -7.94 -1.32
C ILE A 24 -7.33 -6.84 -1.06
N GLY A 25 -7.39 -5.86 -1.95
CA GLY A 25 -8.28 -4.73 -1.86
C GLY A 25 -8.40 -4.08 -3.23
N SER A 26 -9.63 -3.74 -3.61
CA SER A 26 -9.94 -3.22 -4.93
C SER A 26 -10.80 -1.99 -4.76
N GLY A 27 -10.20 -0.81 -4.97
CA GLY A 27 -10.94 0.45 -4.98
C GLY A 27 -11.55 0.73 -6.35
N ALA A 28 -12.16 1.91 -6.52
CA ALA A 28 -12.60 2.36 -7.85
C ALA A 28 -11.42 2.56 -8.83
N ILE A 29 -10.27 2.99 -8.30
CA ILE A 29 -9.14 3.50 -9.11
C ILE A 29 -7.94 2.54 -9.12
N LYS A 30 -7.76 1.76 -8.05
CA LYS A 30 -6.55 0.98 -7.82
C LYS A 30 -6.84 -0.44 -7.35
N ASP A 31 -5.92 -1.32 -7.69
CA ASP A 31 -5.83 -2.67 -7.13
C ASP A 31 -4.62 -2.74 -6.19
N VAL A 32 -4.85 -3.30 -5.01
CA VAL A 32 -3.87 -3.37 -3.91
C VAL A 32 -3.42 -4.82 -3.74
N TYR A 33 -2.13 -4.98 -3.52
CA TYR A 33 -1.41 -6.24 -3.37
C TYR A 33 -0.50 -6.15 -2.14
N PHE A 34 -0.21 -7.28 -1.49
CA PHE A 34 0.84 -7.32 -0.47
C PHE A 34 2.22 -7.51 -1.11
N ALA A 35 3.18 -6.71 -0.66
CA ALA A 35 4.60 -6.99 -0.90
C ALA A 35 5.00 -8.31 -0.22
N THR A 36 6.09 -8.91 -0.66
CA THR A 36 6.61 -10.16 -0.08
C THR A 36 7.28 -9.97 1.28
N ASP A 37 7.59 -8.73 1.66
CA ASP A 37 8.20 -8.37 2.95
C ASP A 37 7.21 -8.31 4.13
N ASP A 38 5.91 -8.50 3.86
CA ASP A 38 4.80 -8.49 4.82
C ASP A 38 4.59 -7.17 5.60
N ILE A 39 5.36 -6.12 5.30
CA ILE A 39 5.25 -4.80 5.95
C ILE A 39 4.77 -3.72 4.97
N HIS A 40 4.84 -3.97 3.66
CA HIS A 40 4.34 -3.05 2.65
C HIS A 40 3.15 -3.58 1.85
N ALA A 41 2.40 -2.65 1.30
CA ALA A 41 1.39 -2.87 0.28
C ALA A 41 1.77 -2.08 -0.98
N VAL A 42 1.46 -2.67 -2.14
CA VAL A 42 1.64 -2.07 -3.45
C VAL A 42 0.27 -1.81 -4.04
N ALA A 43 0.02 -0.59 -4.52
CA ALA A 43 -1.26 -0.24 -5.15
C ALA A 43 -1.03 0.30 -6.56
N PHE A 44 -1.55 -0.40 -7.57
CA PHE A 44 -1.45 0.00 -8.98
C PHE A 44 -2.72 0.70 -9.45
N PHE A 45 -2.53 1.78 -10.20
CA PHE A 45 -3.63 2.45 -10.90
C PHE A 45 -4.04 1.61 -12.11
N ARG A 46 -5.36 1.45 -12.32
CA ARG A 46 -5.88 0.71 -13.47
C ARG A 46 -5.70 1.46 -14.78
N GLU A 47 -5.88 2.78 -14.70
CA GLU A 47 -5.77 3.68 -15.84
C GLU A 47 -4.43 4.42 -15.83
N PRO A 48 -3.90 4.78 -17.00
CA PRO A 48 -2.72 5.64 -17.11
C PRO A 48 -2.95 6.99 -16.41
N LEU A 49 -1.89 7.50 -15.79
CA LEU A 49 -1.92 8.82 -15.17
C LEU A 49 -1.49 9.90 -16.15
N ASP A 50 -2.15 11.05 -16.09
CA ASP A 50 -1.70 12.24 -16.79
C ASP A 50 -0.50 12.90 -16.08
N VAL A 51 0.10 13.89 -16.75
CA VAL A 51 1.28 14.60 -16.23
C VAL A 51 0.98 15.27 -14.89
N ALA A 52 -0.22 15.83 -14.73
CA ALA A 52 -0.64 16.49 -13.49
C ALA A 52 -0.77 15.50 -12.33
N ALA A 53 -1.37 14.33 -12.55
CA ALA A 53 -1.48 13.29 -11.54
C ALA A 53 -0.11 12.72 -11.16
N MET A 54 0.79 12.54 -12.13
CA MET A 54 2.16 12.10 -11.86
C MET A 54 2.93 13.11 -11.01
N GLU A 55 2.81 14.41 -11.30
CA GLU A 55 3.47 15.46 -10.50
C GLU A 55 2.90 15.52 -9.07
N ARG A 56 1.58 15.34 -8.93
CA ARG A 56 0.95 15.21 -7.61
C ARG A 56 1.47 14.01 -6.83
N LEU A 57 1.67 12.86 -7.48
CA LEU A 57 2.24 11.68 -6.82
C LEU A 57 3.66 11.94 -6.32
N LYS A 58 4.50 12.62 -7.11
CA LYS A 58 5.85 13.02 -6.68
C LYS A 58 5.80 13.95 -5.46
N MET A 59 4.90 14.91 -5.45
CA MET A 59 4.72 15.78 -4.27
C MET A 59 4.26 15.00 -3.03
N ILE A 60 3.33 14.06 -3.19
CA ILE A 60 2.80 13.23 -2.10
C ILE A 60 3.88 12.32 -1.53
N THR A 61 4.66 11.65 -2.37
CA THR A 61 5.69 10.69 -1.95
C THR A 61 6.97 11.36 -1.46
N GLY A 62 7.28 12.57 -1.95
CA GLY A 62 8.43 13.38 -1.53
C GLY A 62 8.05 14.51 -0.57
N ARG A 63 7.96 15.74 -1.09
CA ARG A 63 7.88 16.98 -0.28
C ARG A 63 6.82 16.97 0.82
N TYR A 64 5.62 16.45 0.56
CA TYR A 64 4.57 16.41 1.58
C TYR A 64 4.86 15.38 2.66
N ARG A 65 5.41 14.24 2.25
CA ARG A 65 5.87 13.21 3.17
C ARG A 65 6.96 13.76 4.10
N GLU A 66 8.00 14.38 3.54
CA GLU A 66 9.10 14.98 4.30
C GLU A 66 8.58 15.98 5.33
N ARG A 67 7.67 16.87 4.94
CA ARG A 67 7.07 17.85 5.86
C ARG A 67 6.31 17.23 7.03
N ILE A 68 5.68 16.07 6.83
CA ILE A 68 4.90 15.39 7.88
C ILE A 68 5.82 14.64 8.84
N PHE A 69 6.89 14.01 8.31
CA PHE A 69 7.69 13.06 9.08
C PHE A 69 9.08 13.54 9.48
N ASP A 70 9.62 14.60 8.86
CA ASP A 70 10.94 15.17 9.19
C ASP A 70 10.78 16.38 10.13
N GLN A 71 9.99 16.17 11.16
CA GLN A 71 9.72 17.09 12.25
C GLN A 71 9.72 16.31 13.58
N GLU A 72 9.82 17.00 14.71
CA GLU A 72 9.93 16.37 16.04
C GLU A 72 8.80 15.37 16.34
N ALA A 73 7.58 15.64 15.85
CA ALA A 73 6.42 14.75 15.99
C ALA A 73 6.31 13.69 14.88
N GLY A 74 7.27 13.60 13.96
CA GLY A 74 7.19 12.72 12.78
C GLY A 74 7.10 11.24 13.14
N GLU A 75 7.85 10.79 14.14
CA GLU A 75 7.83 9.39 14.60
C GLU A 75 6.46 8.96 15.15
N TYR A 76 5.72 9.89 15.76
CA TYR A 76 4.34 9.63 16.18
C TYR A 76 3.45 9.36 14.95
N TRP A 77 3.56 10.22 13.93
CA TRP A 77 2.75 10.09 12.71
C TRP A 77 3.08 8.83 11.90
N ARG A 78 4.33 8.36 11.91
CA ARG A 78 4.74 7.15 11.17
C ARG A 78 3.98 5.90 11.62
N LYS A 79 3.62 5.84 12.90
CA LYS A 79 2.86 4.72 13.48
C LYS A 79 1.38 4.73 13.11
N LEU A 80 0.86 5.90 12.70
CA LEU A 80 -0.56 6.09 12.44
C LEU A 80 -0.89 6.11 10.95
N PHE A 81 -0.01 6.68 10.11
CA PHE A 81 -0.30 6.87 8.69
C PHE A 81 0.39 5.84 7.80
N CYS A 82 -0.41 5.15 6.98
CA CYS A 82 0.06 4.33 5.86
C CYS A 82 0.46 5.22 4.65
N TRP A 83 1.32 6.21 4.88
CA TRP A 83 1.65 7.21 3.87
C TRP A 83 2.59 6.64 2.79
N PRO A 84 2.29 6.84 1.49
CA PRO A 84 3.09 6.25 0.41
C PRO A 84 4.52 6.79 0.37
N THR A 85 5.47 5.89 0.12
CA THR A 85 6.91 6.16 0.17
C THR A 85 7.53 6.27 -1.21
N TRP A 86 7.07 5.48 -2.18
CA TRP A 86 7.65 5.41 -3.51
C TRP A 86 6.60 5.30 -4.61
N ILE A 87 6.98 5.76 -5.81
CA ILE A 87 6.25 5.50 -7.05
C ILE A 87 6.89 4.27 -7.71
N LEU A 88 6.05 3.38 -8.23
CA LEU A 88 6.43 2.09 -8.82
C LEU A 88 5.93 1.97 -10.26
N HIS A 89 6.62 1.15 -11.05
CA HIS A 89 6.15 0.66 -12.35
C HIS A 89 6.16 -0.87 -12.35
N ASP A 90 5.04 -1.50 -12.71
CA ASP A 90 5.01 -2.94 -12.92
C ASP A 90 5.54 -3.34 -14.31
N GLU A 91 5.60 -4.65 -14.56
CA GLU A 91 6.00 -5.23 -15.86
C GLU A 91 5.11 -4.80 -17.04
N ASN A 92 3.89 -4.31 -16.79
CA ASN A 92 2.97 -3.77 -17.79
C ASN A 92 3.02 -2.25 -17.87
N ASN A 93 4.02 -1.62 -17.24
CA ASN A 93 4.22 -0.18 -17.17
C ASN A 93 3.08 0.59 -16.49
N ARG A 94 2.26 -0.08 -15.66
CA ARG A 94 1.26 0.57 -14.82
C ARG A 94 1.96 1.32 -13.70
N VAL A 95 1.52 2.56 -13.46
CA VAL A 95 2.01 3.35 -12.34
C VAL A 95 1.38 2.81 -11.06
N GLY A 96 2.18 2.72 -10.00
CA GLY A 96 1.75 2.32 -8.68
C GLY A 96 2.43 3.12 -7.57
N ILE A 97 2.05 2.83 -6.34
CA ILE A 97 2.67 3.38 -5.13
C ILE A 97 3.01 2.25 -4.16
N LEU A 98 4.12 2.42 -3.45
CA LEU A 98 4.47 1.63 -2.28
C LEU A 98 4.00 2.36 -1.02
N ALA A 99 3.33 1.68 -0.10
CA ALA A 99 2.93 2.23 1.19
C ALA A 99 3.15 1.19 2.30
N PRO A 100 3.45 1.62 3.55
CA PRO A 100 3.47 0.70 4.67
C PRO A 100 2.06 0.19 4.94
N ARG A 101 1.99 -1.03 5.48
CA ARG A 101 0.75 -1.61 5.99
C ARG A 101 0.43 -1.06 7.37
N TYR A 102 -0.83 -1.18 7.76
CA TYR A 102 -1.21 -0.96 9.15
C TYR A 102 -0.45 -1.91 10.08
N GLU A 103 -0.06 -1.38 11.23
CA GLU A 103 0.52 -2.19 12.29
C GLU A 103 -0.48 -3.20 12.83
N ARG A 104 0.02 -4.31 13.39
CA ARG A 104 -0.81 -5.41 13.91
C ARG A 104 -1.84 -4.97 14.93
N HIS A 105 -1.56 -3.92 15.69
CA HIS A 105 -2.45 -3.40 16.73
C HIS A 105 -3.72 -2.71 16.19
N PHE A 106 -3.81 -2.45 14.88
CA PHE A 106 -5.04 -1.98 14.24
C PHE A 106 -5.99 -3.12 13.83
N PHE A 107 -5.52 -4.37 13.87
CA PHE A 107 -6.32 -5.54 13.55
C PHE A 107 -6.83 -6.18 14.84
N PHE A 108 -8.09 -6.61 14.86
CA PHE A 108 -8.64 -7.27 16.04
C PHE A 108 -7.99 -8.65 16.25
N GLU A 109 -7.47 -8.92 17.46
CA GLU A 109 -6.98 -10.25 17.84
C GLU A 109 -8.11 -11.27 17.99
N HIS A 110 -9.28 -10.79 18.41
CA HIS A 110 -10.51 -11.57 18.55
C HIS A 110 -11.64 -10.89 17.77
N GLY A 111 -12.32 -11.66 16.92
CA GLY A 111 -13.53 -11.20 16.24
C GLY A 111 -14.70 -11.00 17.21
N SER A 112 -15.88 -10.66 16.68
CA SER A 112 -17.10 -10.44 17.46
C SER A 112 -17.31 -11.55 18.50
N VAL A 113 -17.20 -11.18 19.78
CA VAL A 113 -17.48 -12.09 20.91
C VAL A 113 -18.97 -12.40 20.87
N ASN A 114 -19.35 -13.68 21.00
CA ASN A 114 -20.69 -14.25 20.77
C ASN A 114 -21.02 -14.66 19.32
N ASN A 115 -20.18 -15.54 18.75
CA ASN A 115 -20.50 -16.32 17.55
C ASN A 115 -21.06 -15.49 16.39
N ASP A 116 -20.48 -14.31 16.19
CA ASP A 116 -20.84 -13.43 15.09
C ASP A 116 -22.35 -13.08 15.03
N MET A 117 -22.96 -12.77 16.19
CA MET A 117 -24.36 -12.31 16.27
C MET A 117 -24.66 -11.12 15.34
N LEU A 118 -23.63 -10.34 15.00
CA LEU A 118 -23.68 -9.19 14.11
C LEU A 118 -23.36 -9.53 12.64
N ASN A 119 -23.05 -10.80 12.33
CA ASN A 119 -22.75 -11.30 10.99
C ASN A 119 -21.66 -10.46 10.29
N ILE A 120 -20.65 -10.02 11.07
CA ILE A 120 -19.57 -9.16 10.61
C ILE A 120 -18.63 -10.04 9.81
N ARG A 121 -18.90 -10.11 8.51
CA ARG A 121 -18.02 -10.79 7.55
C ARG A 121 -16.72 -10.00 7.44
N ASN A 122 -15.64 -10.72 7.75
CA ASN A 122 -14.23 -10.33 7.67
C ASN A 122 -13.67 -9.74 8.97
N ARG A 123 -12.53 -10.31 9.37
CA ARG A 123 -11.61 -9.70 10.34
C ARG A 123 -10.91 -8.57 9.60
N GLU A 124 -11.47 -7.37 9.68
CA GLU A 124 -10.70 -6.16 9.35
C GLU A 124 -9.73 -5.81 10.48
#